data_AF-A0A6J1IYD4-F1
#
_entry.id   AF-A0A6J1IYD4-F1
#
_cell.length_a   1.000
_cell.length_b   1.000
_cell.length_c   1.000
_cell.angle_alpha   90.00
_cell.angle_beta   90.00
_cell.angle_gamma   90.00
#
_symmetry.space_group_name_H-M   'P 1'
#
loop_
_entity.id
_entity.type
_entity.pdbx_description
1 polymer ?
#
loop_
_entity_poly.entity_id
_entity_poly.type
_entity_poly.pdbx_seq_one_letter_code
_entity_poly.pdbx_strand_id
1 'polypeptide(L)'
;MPLLPLYFSTTPSVSSSRLGSFMAKIQVDSGLADESIICLSTCSKVQFRGFQEVFEDPEAGSVRHKEHEENGRDELFRILNELKPGDQLSLGAVELKQHFTQPPPRYSEGTLVKRMEELGIGRPSTYASTLKVLQDRNYVLVKSRVLHPEFRGRMGHHPKDGQPVILKIAKAGFTIRHRHTMASLPKNLKPSDIDLDKALKLLSGKDVRRSGRLKSKPKVEEAVDAL
;
A
#
# COMPACT_ATOMS: atom_id res chain seq x y z
N MET A 1 66.16 13.06 -19.06
CA MET A 1 65.42 13.18 -17.79
C MET A 1 63.93 13.03 -18.06
N PRO A 2 63.17 12.46 -17.11
CA PRO A 2 62.21 11.40 -17.35
C PRO A 2 60.75 11.88 -17.49
N LEU A 3 59.97 11.09 -18.22
CA LEU A 3 58.51 11.08 -18.18
C LEU A 3 58.07 10.35 -16.90
N LEU A 4 57.21 10.98 -16.09
CA LEU A 4 56.47 10.29 -15.03
C LEU A 4 55.01 10.13 -15.48
N PRO A 5 54.47 8.91 -15.57
CA PRO A 5 53.05 8.72 -15.78
C PRO A 5 52.30 8.90 -14.46
N LEU A 6 51.25 9.71 -14.48
CA LEU A 6 50.27 9.82 -13.40
C LEU A 6 49.44 8.53 -13.35
N TYR A 7 49.61 7.75 -12.29
CA TYR A 7 48.74 6.62 -11.97
C TYR A 7 47.41 7.13 -11.38
N PHE A 8 46.31 6.96 -12.11
CA PHE A 8 44.97 7.02 -11.56
C PHE A 8 44.48 5.59 -11.33
N SER A 9 44.60 5.08 -10.10
CA SER A 9 43.93 3.84 -9.69
C SER A 9 42.57 4.17 -9.08
N THR A 10 41.55 4.30 -9.93
CA THR A 10 40.17 4.16 -9.48
C THR A 10 39.91 2.67 -9.27
N THR A 11 39.76 2.23 -8.02
CA THR A 11 39.28 0.90 -7.69
C THR A 11 37.79 0.81 -8.04
N PRO A 12 37.37 -0.01 -9.03
CA PRO A 12 35.95 -0.24 -9.24
C PRO A 12 35.44 -1.23 -8.19
N SER A 13 34.53 -0.77 -7.33
CA SER A 13 33.62 -1.64 -6.60
C SER A 13 32.69 -2.30 -7.62
N VAL A 14 32.91 -3.59 -7.87
CA VAL A 14 32.13 -4.37 -8.85
C VAL A 14 30.79 -4.74 -8.24
N SER A 15 29.79 -3.92 -8.51
CA SER A 15 28.47 -4.41 -8.90
C SER A 15 27.99 -3.51 -10.03
N SER A 16 27.63 -4.10 -11.18
CA SER A 16 27.22 -3.42 -12.42
C SER A 16 28.34 -3.00 -13.38
N SER A 17 29.08 -3.99 -13.91
CA SER A 17 29.95 -3.83 -15.09
C SER A 17 29.23 -4.03 -16.43
N ARG A 18 27.88 -4.01 -16.48
CA ARG A 18 27.10 -4.17 -17.72
C ARG A 18 26.62 -2.82 -18.24
N LEU A 19 26.76 -2.61 -19.55
CA LEU A 19 26.14 -1.50 -20.29
C LEU A 19 24.65 -1.41 -19.94
N GLY A 20 24.17 -0.19 -19.70
CA GLY A 20 22.75 0.07 -19.46
C GLY A 20 21.88 -0.42 -20.63
N SER A 21 20.63 -0.77 -20.37
CA SER A 21 19.69 -1.06 -21.45
C SER A 21 19.38 0.22 -22.23
N PHE A 22 19.32 0.12 -23.55
CA PHE A 22 18.95 1.24 -24.43
C PHE A 22 17.54 1.01 -24.97
N MET A 23 16.67 1.98 -24.74
CA MET A 23 15.28 1.98 -25.21
C MET A 23 15.05 3.19 -26.09
N ALA A 24 14.46 2.96 -27.26
CA ALA A 24 13.97 4.05 -28.11
C ALA A 24 12.49 4.31 -27.79
N LYS A 25 12.13 5.58 -27.64
CA LYS A 25 10.76 6.02 -27.40
C LYS A 25 10.34 6.97 -28.53
N ILE A 26 9.15 6.76 -29.06
CA ILE A 26 8.51 7.60 -30.06
C ILE A 26 7.23 8.15 -29.45
N GLN A 27 7.02 9.46 -29.60
CA GLN A 27 5.78 10.14 -29.24
C GLN A 27 5.23 10.81 -30.48
N VAL A 28 3.95 10.55 -30.78
CA VAL A 28 3.21 11.15 -31.88
C VAL A 28 2.02 11.88 -31.30
N ASP A 29 1.98 13.18 -31.56
CA ASP A 29 0.87 14.04 -31.17
C ASP A 29 0.04 14.27 -32.44
N SER A 30 -1.23 13.87 -32.39
CA SER A 30 -2.18 14.02 -33.50
C SER A 30 -3.38 14.82 -33.03
N GLY A 31 -3.83 15.79 -33.81
CA GLY A 31 -4.90 16.68 -33.38
C GLY A 31 -5.70 17.22 -34.55
N LEU A 32 -6.90 17.71 -34.24
CA LEU A 32 -7.71 18.47 -35.21
C LEU A 32 -7.04 19.83 -35.46
N ALA A 33 -7.23 20.41 -36.64
CA ALA A 33 -6.65 21.72 -36.99
C ALA A 33 -7.04 22.85 -36.02
N ASP A 34 -8.17 22.69 -35.32
CA ASP A 34 -8.70 23.64 -34.34
C ASP A 34 -8.14 23.44 -32.92
N GLU A 35 -7.18 22.52 -32.72
CA GLU A 35 -6.56 22.14 -31.44
C GLU A 35 -7.54 21.68 -30.33
N SER A 36 -8.81 21.47 -30.67
CA SER A 36 -9.86 21.12 -29.70
C SER A 36 -9.67 19.74 -29.05
N ILE A 37 -8.98 18.83 -29.75
CA ILE A 37 -8.69 17.47 -29.30
C ILE A 37 -7.27 17.12 -29.72
N ILE A 38 -6.47 16.66 -28.76
CA ILE A 38 -5.12 16.14 -28.98
C ILE A 38 -5.08 14.69 -28.52
N CYS A 39 -4.72 13.80 -29.44
CA CYS A 39 -4.48 12.39 -29.19
C CYS A 39 -2.98 12.16 -29.09
N LEU A 40 -2.54 11.66 -27.94
CA LEU A 40 -1.15 11.34 -27.65
C LEU A 40 -0.94 9.84 -27.82
N SER A 41 -0.04 9.47 -28.72
CA SER A 41 0.38 8.07 -28.90
C SER A 41 1.84 7.94 -28.52
N THR A 42 2.14 7.08 -27.53
CA THR A 42 3.51 6.79 -27.10
C THR A 42 3.84 5.33 -27.33
N CYS A 43 4.94 5.05 -28.01
CA CYS A 43 5.46 3.70 -28.18
C CYS A 43 6.94 3.65 -27.78
N SER A 44 7.38 2.52 -27.24
CA SER A 44 8.78 2.33 -26.88
C SER A 44 9.23 0.91 -27.20
N LYS A 45 10.43 0.79 -27.78
CA LYS A 45 11.06 -0.49 -28.11
C LYS A 45 12.44 -0.59 -27.48
N VAL A 46 12.72 -1.74 -26.86
CA VAL A 46 14.05 -2.05 -26.32
C VAL A 46 14.96 -2.40 -27.50
N GLN A 47 15.95 -1.55 -27.78
CA GLN A 47 16.94 -1.81 -28.84
C GLN A 47 18.11 -2.66 -28.31
N PHE A 48 18.48 -2.45 -27.04
CA PHE A 48 19.55 -3.20 -26.40
C PHE A 48 19.13 -3.60 -24.98
N ARG A 49 19.08 -4.91 -24.73
CA ARG A 49 18.64 -5.48 -23.45
C ARG A 49 19.68 -5.28 -22.33
N GLY A 50 20.98 -5.29 -22.65
CA GLY A 50 22.05 -5.03 -21.68
C GLY A 50 21.95 -5.91 -20.44
N PHE A 51 21.85 -5.31 -19.26
CA PHE A 51 21.70 -6.05 -18.00
C PHE A 51 20.44 -6.94 -17.93
N GLN A 52 19.40 -6.66 -18.72
CA GLN A 52 18.17 -7.47 -18.78
C GLN A 52 18.40 -8.87 -19.34
N GLU A 53 19.52 -9.15 -20.02
CA GLU A 53 19.84 -10.53 -20.44
C GLU A 53 20.18 -11.45 -19.26
N VAL A 54 20.70 -10.88 -18.17
CA VAL A 54 21.25 -11.66 -17.06
C VAL A 54 20.42 -11.51 -15.80
N PHE A 55 19.55 -10.51 -15.74
CA PHE A 55 18.69 -10.28 -14.60
C PHE A 55 17.31 -9.82 -15.05
N GLU A 56 16.31 -10.64 -14.76
CA GLU A 56 14.90 -10.27 -14.86
C GLU A 56 14.35 -10.08 -13.46
N ASP A 57 13.73 -8.92 -13.23
CA ASP A 57 13.08 -8.64 -11.95
C ASP A 57 11.72 -9.34 -11.91
N PRO A 58 11.51 -10.32 -11.00
CA PRO A 58 10.25 -11.05 -10.90
C PRO A 58 9.06 -10.16 -10.49
N GLU A 59 9.30 -9.02 -9.83
CA GLU A 59 8.23 -8.05 -9.55
C GLU A 59 7.84 -7.26 -10.81
N ALA A 60 8.80 -6.86 -11.64
CA ALA A 60 8.54 -6.22 -12.93
C ALA A 60 7.85 -7.16 -13.93
N GLY A 61 8.09 -8.47 -13.83
CA GLY A 61 7.39 -9.49 -14.62
C GLY A 61 5.89 -9.54 -14.32
N SER A 62 5.47 -9.31 -13.07
CA SER A 62 4.06 -9.37 -12.67
C SER A 62 3.18 -8.24 -13.22
N VAL A 63 3.78 -7.11 -13.61
CA VAL A 63 3.09 -5.99 -14.31
C VAL A 63 2.95 -6.28 -15.82
N ARG A 64 3.76 -7.19 -16.37
CA ARG A 64 3.78 -7.56 -17.79
C ARG A 64 2.88 -8.74 -18.15
N HIS A 65 2.29 -9.43 -17.16
CA HIS A 65 1.47 -10.61 -17.41
C HIS A 65 0.03 -10.26 -17.84
N LYS A 66 -0.10 -9.67 -19.04
CA LYS A 66 -1.26 -9.81 -19.95
C LYS A 66 -0.82 -9.64 -21.42
N GLU A 67 0.34 -10.18 -21.80
CA GLU A 67 0.91 -9.90 -23.12
C GLU A 67 1.26 -11.21 -23.82
N HIS A 68 0.25 -11.81 -24.43
CA HIS A 68 0.43 -12.72 -25.57
C HIS A 68 0.49 -11.90 -26.88
N GLU A 69 1.12 -10.71 -26.84
CA GLU A 69 1.12 -9.68 -27.91
C GLU A 69 2.52 -9.05 -28.13
N GLU A 70 3.61 -9.78 -27.94
CA GLU A 70 4.95 -9.22 -28.24
C GLU A 70 5.11 -8.84 -29.72
N ASN A 71 4.45 -9.55 -30.64
CA ASN A 71 4.55 -9.27 -32.08
C ASN A 71 3.88 -7.94 -32.48
N GLY A 72 2.74 -7.59 -31.89
CA GLY A 72 1.98 -6.40 -32.29
C GLY A 72 2.68 -5.09 -31.95
N ARG A 73 3.45 -5.04 -30.86
CA ARG A 73 4.14 -3.81 -30.42
C ARG A 73 5.32 -3.45 -31.30
N ASP A 74 6.04 -4.47 -31.75
CA ASP A 74 7.18 -4.29 -32.64
C ASP A 74 6.73 -3.80 -34.03
N GLU A 75 5.59 -4.30 -34.51
CA GLU A 75 4.95 -3.81 -35.74
C GLU A 75 4.45 -2.37 -35.59
N LEU A 76 3.75 -2.05 -34.48
CA LEU A 76 3.30 -0.69 -34.17
C LEU A 76 4.46 0.30 -34.07
N PHE A 77 5.59 -0.10 -33.46
CA PHE A 77 6.77 0.75 -33.39
C PHE A 77 7.35 1.03 -34.77
N ARG A 78 7.34 0.04 -35.67
CA ARG A 78 7.80 0.23 -37.05
C ARG A 78 6.91 1.21 -37.81
N ILE A 79 5.59 1.05 -37.72
CA ILE A 79 4.60 1.93 -38.34
C ILE A 79 4.75 3.37 -37.83
N LEU A 80 4.86 3.55 -36.51
CA LEU A 80 5.02 4.89 -35.91
C LEU A 80 6.35 5.56 -36.29
N ASN A 81 7.39 4.78 -36.57
CA ASN A 81 8.69 5.32 -37.01
C ASN A 81 8.71 5.68 -38.50
N GLU A 82 7.80 5.13 -39.29
CA GLU A 82 7.65 5.43 -40.73
C GLU A 82 6.79 6.69 -40.98
N LEU A 83 6.00 7.13 -39.99
CA LEU A 83 5.17 8.33 -40.08
C LEU A 83 6.01 9.62 -40.18
N LYS A 84 5.59 10.53 -41.05
CA LYS A 84 6.22 11.84 -41.25
C LYS A 84 5.33 12.97 -40.76
N PRO A 85 5.91 14.12 -40.36
CA PRO A 85 5.12 15.29 -40.01
C PRO A 85 4.29 15.75 -41.24
N GLY A 86 2.98 15.79 -41.08
CA GLY A 86 2.03 16.16 -42.14
C GLY A 86 1.32 14.99 -42.81
N ASP A 87 1.55 13.75 -42.40
CA ASP A 87 0.75 12.61 -42.87
C ASP A 87 -0.72 12.76 -42.46
N GLN A 88 -1.62 12.54 -43.43
CA GLN A 88 -3.05 12.61 -43.21
C GLN A 88 -3.53 11.34 -42.49
N LEU A 89 -4.04 11.50 -41.27
CA LEU A 89 -4.60 10.41 -40.48
C LEU A 89 -6.12 10.44 -40.54
N SER A 90 -6.72 9.31 -40.94
CA SER A 90 -8.17 9.12 -40.84
C SER A 90 -8.55 8.72 -39.41
N LEU A 91 -9.56 9.36 -38.83
CA LEU A 91 -10.12 8.94 -37.55
C LEU A 91 -10.70 7.53 -37.67
N GLY A 92 -10.19 6.61 -36.86
CA GLY A 92 -10.72 5.26 -36.76
C GLY A 92 -11.94 5.18 -35.83
N ALA A 93 -12.15 3.99 -35.25
CA ALA A 93 -13.18 3.81 -34.22
C ALA A 93 -12.82 4.57 -32.93
N VAL A 94 -13.78 5.36 -32.42
CA VAL A 94 -13.64 6.09 -31.16
C VAL A 94 -14.42 5.34 -30.08
N GLU A 95 -13.72 4.85 -29.06
CA GLU A 95 -14.32 4.20 -27.90
C GLU A 95 -14.29 5.15 -26.69
N LEU A 96 -15.46 5.44 -26.13
CA LEU A 96 -15.56 6.19 -24.88
C LEU A 96 -15.26 5.27 -23.70
N LYS A 97 -14.11 5.45 -23.05
CA LYS A 97 -13.70 4.70 -21.86
C LYS A 97 -13.77 5.59 -20.63
N GLN A 98 -14.61 5.19 -19.67
CA GLN A 98 -14.68 5.83 -18.36
C GLN A 98 -13.74 5.11 -17.39
N HIS A 99 -12.86 5.87 -16.74
CA HIS A 99 -11.97 5.36 -15.70
C HIS A 99 -12.46 5.80 -14.31
N PHE A 100 -12.46 4.88 -13.36
CA PHE A 100 -12.69 5.17 -11.94
C PHE A 100 -11.37 5.22 -11.18
N THR A 101 -11.28 6.12 -10.21
CA THR A 101 -10.14 6.18 -9.31
C THR A 101 -10.12 4.95 -8.42
N GLN A 102 -8.97 4.28 -8.35
CA GLN A 102 -8.78 3.18 -7.42
C GLN A 102 -8.26 3.72 -6.08
N PRO A 103 -8.66 3.10 -4.95
CA PRO A 103 -8.05 3.43 -3.67
C PRO A 103 -6.57 3.06 -3.66
N PRO A 104 -5.75 3.71 -2.81
CA PRO A 104 -4.33 3.39 -2.70
C PRO A 104 -4.09 1.90 -2.42
N PRO A 105 -3.12 1.27 -3.09
CA PRO A 105 -2.81 -0.13 -2.86
C PRO A 105 -2.31 -0.34 -1.43
N ARG A 106 -2.66 -1.48 -0.84
CA ARG A 106 -2.16 -1.88 0.48
C ARG A 106 -0.68 -2.28 0.38
N TYR A 107 0.01 -2.23 1.52
CA TYR A 107 1.41 -2.61 1.59
C TYR A 107 1.62 -4.12 1.45
N SER A 108 2.56 -4.49 0.62
CA SER A 108 3.31 -5.75 0.69
C SER A 108 4.48 -5.62 1.66
N GLU A 109 5.17 -6.71 1.95
CA GLU A 109 6.39 -6.68 2.77
C GLU A 109 7.45 -5.75 2.17
N GLY A 110 7.76 -5.89 0.87
CA GLY A 110 8.75 -5.05 0.18
C GLY A 110 8.37 -3.57 0.14
N THR A 111 7.11 -3.26 -0.15
CA THR A 111 6.65 -1.85 -0.18
C THR A 111 6.59 -1.23 1.21
N LEU A 112 6.31 -2.02 2.26
CA LEU A 112 6.40 -1.55 3.64
C LEU A 112 7.84 -1.28 4.04
N VAL A 113 8.78 -2.16 3.72
CA VAL A 113 10.22 -1.96 3.98
C VAL A 113 10.72 -0.70 3.28
N LYS A 114 10.36 -0.52 2.01
CA LYS A 114 10.70 0.70 1.24
C LYS A 114 10.17 1.96 1.92
N ARG A 115 8.92 1.95 2.41
CA ARG A 115 8.36 3.07 3.17
C ARG A 115 9.04 3.29 4.52
N MET A 116 9.41 2.23 5.23
CA MET A 116 10.14 2.34 6.49
C MET A 116 11.51 2.99 6.29
N GLU A 117 12.20 2.64 5.21
CA GLU A 117 13.49 3.20 4.83
C GLU A 117 13.38 4.69 4.45
N GLU A 118 12.39 5.06 3.62
CA GLU A 118 12.12 6.45 3.26
C GLU A 118 11.83 7.33 4.49
N LEU A 119 11.15 6.77 5.50
CA LEU A 119 10.85 7.46 6.76
C LEU A 119 12.00 7.40 7.78
N GLY A 120 13.09 6.68 7.47
CA GLY A 120 14.23 6.49 8.38
C GLY A 120 13.93 5.61 9.60
N ILE A 121 12.86 4.82 9.57
CA ILE A 121 12.43 3.96 10.68
C ILE A 121 13.07 2.59 10.55
N GLY A 122 14.08 2.33 11.39
CA GLY A 122 14.80 1.06 11.41
C GLY A 122 16.09 1.08 10.58
N ARG A 123 16.69 -0.10 10.41
CA ARG A 123 17.93 -0.35 9.70
C ARG A 123 17.78 -1.61 8.83
N PRO A 124 18.64 -1.84 7.83
CA PRO A 124 18.61 -3.05 7.01
C PRO A 124 18.60 -4.36 7.82
N SER A 125 19.27 -4.36 8.97
CA SER A 125 19.29 -5.52 9.90
C SER A 125 18.01 -5.72 10.70
N THR A 126 17.09 -4.74 10.75
CA THR A 126 15.91 -4.75 11.63
C THR A 126 14.58 -4.88 10.89
N TYR A 127 14.55 -4.74 9.56
CA TYR A 127 13.29 -4.76 8.81
C TYR A 127 12.57 -6.10 8.95
N ALA A 128 13.27 -7.20 8.65
CA ALA A 128 12.72 -8.55 8.76
C ALA A 128 12.28 -8.90 10.20
N SER A 129 13.05 -8.50 11.21
CA SER A 129 12.70 -8.76 12.61
C SER A 129 11.46 -7.98 13.06
N THR A 130 11.31 -6.74 12.61
CA THR A 130 10.13 -5.91 12.91
C THR A 130 8.88 -6.50 12.27
N LEU A 131 8.95 -6.88 11.00
CA LEU A 131 7.86 -7.53 10.28
C LEU A 131 7.44 -8.85 10.94
N LYS A 132 8.41 -9.68 11.32
CA LYS A 132 8.16 -10.92 12.05
C LYS A 132 7.44 -10.67 13.37
N VAL A 133 7.87 -9.68 14.15
CA VAL A 133 7.19 -9.31 15.41
C VAL A 133 5.75 -8.86 15.18
N LEU A 134 5.47 -8.13 14.09
CA LEU A 134 4.11 -7.71 13.75
C LEU A 134 3.21 -8.91 13.39
N GLN A 135 3.76 -9.92 12.70
CA GLN A 135 3.04 -11.16 12.37
C GLN A 135 2.86 -12.06 13.60
N ASP A 136 3.92 -12.34 14.37
CA ASP A 136 3.91 -13.20 15.56
C ASP A 136 2.91 -12.67 16.61
N ARG A 137 2.86 -11.34 16.76
CA ARG A 137 1.93 -10.69 17.67
C ARG A 137 0.53 -10.51 17.08
N ASN A 138 0.25 -11.02 15.88
CA ASN A 138 -1.04 -10.88 15.18
C ASN A 138 -1.52 -9.42 15.13
N TYR A 139 -0.61 -8.49 14.79
CA TYR A 139 -0.99 -7.12 14.40
C TYR A 139 -1.29 -7.02 12.91
N VAL A 140 -0.72 -7.91 12.11
CA VAL A 140 -0.87 -7.94 10.66
C VAL A 140 -1.01 -9.38 10.21
N LEU A 141 -1.98 -9.64 9.32
CA LEU A 141 -2.10 -10.89 8.59
C LEU A 141 -1.59 -10.72 7.17
N VAL A 142 -0.81 -11.69 6.71
CA VAL A 142 -0.41 -11.79 5.32
C VAL A 142 -1.52 -12.54 4.57
N LYS A 143 -2.22 -11.86 3.67
CA LYS A 143 -3.19 -12.47 2.76
C LYS A 143 -2.78 -12.14 1.33
N SER A 144 -2.53 -13.15 0.51
CA SER A 144 -2.16 -12.97 -0.91
C SER A 144 -0.98 -12.01 -1.12
N ARG A 145 0.10 -12.15 -0.33
CA ARG A 145 1.29 -11.26 -0.31
C ARG A 145 1.04 -9.80 0.08
N VAL A 146 -0.15 -9.49 0.59
CA VAL A 146 -0.53 -8.17 1.08
C VAL A 146 -0.74 -8.20 2.59
N LEU A 147 -0.31 -7.14 3.26
CA LEU A 147 -0.41 -6.95 4.69
C LEU A 147 -1.77 -6.33 5.05
N HIS A 148 -2.57 -7.10 5.79
CA HIS A 148 -3.84 -6.64 6.35
C HIS A 148 -3.67 -6.37 7.84
N PRO A 149 -3.86 -5.13 8.31
CA PRO A 149 -3.81 -4.85 9.73
C PRO A 149 -4.96 -5.58 10.44
N GLU A 150 -4.63 -6.32 11.49
CA GLU A 150 -5.61 -6.90 12.41
C GLU A 150 -6.07 -5.86 13.40
N PHE A 151 -7.34 -5.98 13.75
CA PHE A 151 -7.96 -5.07 14.67
C PHE A 151 -7.65 -5.48 16.12
N ARG A 152 -6.56 -4.93 16.66
CA ARG A 152 -6.32 -4.92 18.10
C ARG A 152 -6.51 -3.52 18.67
N GLY A 153 -7.70 -3.30 19.23
CA GLY A 153 -7.77 -2.52 20.46
C GLY A 153 -8.48 -1.18 20.44
N ARG A 154 -9.16 -0.71 19.39
CA ARG A 154 -10.01 0.50 19.53
C ARG A 154 -11.23 0.52 18.60
N MET A 155 -12.38 0.02 19.05
CA MET A 155 -13.65 -0.15 18.27
C MET A 155 -14.37 1.16 17.95
N GLY A 156 -13.80 2.28 18.38
CA GLY A 156 -14.40 3.60 18.26
C GLY A 156 -14.68 4.20 19.62
N HIS A 157 -15.32 5.37 19.59
CA HIS A 157 -15.68 6.13 20.79
C HIS A 157 -17.09 5.76 21.25
N HIS A 158 -17.26 5.59 22.57
CA HIS A 158 -18.57 5.37 23.15
C HIS A 158 -19.45 6.63 22.98
N PRO A 159 -20.66 6.53 22.42
CA PRO A 159 -21.47 7.71 22.06
C PRO A 159 -21.85 8.60 23.25
N LYS A 160 -21.91 8.06 24.47
CA LYS A 160 -22.20 8.83 25.70
C LYS A 160 -21.00 9.46 26.38
N ASP A 161 -19.81 8.87 26.23
CA ASP A 161 -18.62 9.22 27.02
C ASP A 161 -17.49 9.79 26.16
N GLY A 162 -17.56 9.66 24.83
CA GLY A 162 -16.50 10.02 23.89
C GLY A 162 -15.22 9.21 24.07
N GLN A 163 -15.20 8.18 24.93
CA GLN A 163 -13.99 7.43 25.26
C GLN A 163 -13.85 6.16 24.42
N PRO A 164 -12.61 5.72 24.13
CA PRO A 164 -12.39 4.59 23.25
C PRO A 164 -12.83 3.27 23.89
N VAL A 165 -13.55 2.46 23.13
CA VAL A 165 -13.87 1.06 23.45
C VAL A 165 -12.72 0.18 22.95
N ILE A 166 -12.09 -0.59 23.85
CA ILE A 166 -10.85 -1.31 23.56
C ILE A 166 -11.09 -2.82 23.62
N LEU A 167 -10.77 -3.55 22.56
CA LEU A 167 -10.75 -5.01 22.57
C LEU A 167 -9.38 -5.51 23.05
N LYS A 168 -9.36 -6.22 24.19
CA LYS A 168 -8.16 -6.76 24.83
C LYS A 168 -8.17 -8.28 24.79
N ILE A 169 -6.98 -8.86 24.69
CA ILE A 169 -6.77 -10.31 24.85
C ILE A 169 -6.51 -10.60 26.33
N ALA A 170 -7.23 -11.58 26.86
CA ALA A 170 -7.09 -12.08 28.22
C ALA A 170 -6.90 -13.61 28.21
N LYS A 171 -6.49 -14.19 29.35
CA LYS A 171 -6.26 -15.63 29.51
C LYS A 171 -7.48 -16.49 29.13
N ALA A 172 -8.70 -15.96 29.28
CA ALA A 172 -9.97 -16.65 29.01
C ALA A 172 -10.56 -16.37 27.61
N GLY A 173 -9.94 -15.50 26.80
CA GLY A 173 -10.44 -15.07 25.50
C GLY A 173 -10.38 -13.55 25.30
N PHE A 174 -11.19 -13.03 24.40
CA PHE A 174 -11.27 -11.59 24.13
C PHE A 174 -12.16 -10.90 25.17
N THR A 175 -11.81 -9.67 25.54
CA THR A 175 -12.57 -8.85 26.48
C THR A 175 -12.70 -7.44 25.93
N ILE A 176 -13.89 -6.86 26.03
CA ILE A 176 -14.14 -5.48 25.65
C ILE A 176 -14.01 -4.64 26.90
N ARG A 177 -13.14 -3.65 26.86
CA ARG A 177 -12.91 -2.71 27.96
C ARG A 177 -13.36 -1.31 27.56
N HIS A 178 -14.15 -0.72 28.44
CA HIS A 178 -14.50 0.69 28.40
C HIS A 178 -14.24 1.27 29.79
N ARG A 179 -13.28 2.21 29.93
CA ARG A 179 -12.80 2.72 31.23
C ARG A 179 -12.49 1.60 32.24
N HIS A 180 -13.38 1.45 33.23
CA HIS A 180 -13.33 0.51 34.34
C HIS A 180 -14.26 -0.70 34.14
N THR A 181 -15.14 -0.67 33.14
CA THR A 181 -16.04 -1.78 32.82
C THR A 181 -15.41 -2.70 31.78
N MET A 182 -15.49 -4.01 32.01
CA MET A 182 -14.98 -5.05 31.13
C MET A 182 -16.07 -6.10 30.90
N ALA A 183 -16.37 -6.40 29.64
CA ALA A 183 -17.25 -7.50 29.25
C ALA A 183 -16.43 -8.62 28.61
N SER A 184 -16.67 -9.86 29.01
CA SER A 184 -16.03 -11.02 28.39
C SER A 184 -16.78 -11.43 27.12
N LEU A 185 -16.05 -11.72 26.05
CA LEU A 185 -16.65 -12.28 24.84
C LEU A 185 -16.78 -13.80 24.96
N PRO A 186 -17.90 -14.39 24.51
CA PRO A 186 -18.03 -15.84 24.42
C PRO A 186 -17.09 -16.40 23.34
N LYS A 187 -16.59 -17.63 23.54
CA LYS A 187 -15.54 -18.26 22.72
C LYS A 187 -15.93 -18.51 21.25
N ASN A 188 -17.22 -18.44 20.93
CA ASN A 188 -17.74 -18.71 19.58
C ASN A 188 -17.59 -17.50 18.62
N LEU A 189 -17.37 -16.29 19.14
CA LEU A 189 -17.31 -15.07 18.33
C LEU A 189 -15.86 -14.68 18.04
N LYS A 190 -15.56 -14.50 16.75
CA LYS A 190 -14.25 -14.00 16.30
C LYS A 190 -14.14 -12.49 16.51
N PRO A 191 -12.94 -11.95 16.77
CA PRO A 191 -12.72 -10.51 16.97
C PRO A 191 -13.19 -9.63 15.80
N SER A 192 -13.09 -10.14 14.57
CA SER A 192 -13.37 -9.39 13.34
C SER A 192 -14.86 -9.14 13.10
N ASP A 193 -15.75 -9.92 13.71
CA ASP A 193 -17.21 -9.80 13.52
C ASP A 193 -17.86 -8.85 14.56
N ILE A 194 -17.05 -8.23 15.41
CA ILE A 194 -17.49 -7.41 16.53
C ILE A 194 -17.46 -5.94 16.11
N ASP A 195 -18.63 -5.43 15.80
CA ASP A 195 -18.84 -4.00 15.59
C ASP A 195 -19.00 -3.24 16.92
N LEU A 196 -18.86 -1.91 16.86
CA LEU A 196 -19.04 -1.02 18.00
C LEU A 196 -20.39 -1.26 18.70
N ASP A 197 -21.47 -1.44 17.95
CA ASP A 197 -22.82 -1.62 18.51
C ASP A 197 -22.96 -2.92 19.31
N LYS A 198 -22.41 -4.02 18.80
CA LYS A 198 -22.36 -5.30 19.53
C LYS A 198 -21.54 -5.16 20.80
N ALA A 199 -20.46 -4.38 20.74
CA ALA A 199 -19.62 -4.12 21.89
C ALA A 199 -20.34 -3.32 22.99
N LEU A 200 -21.12 -2.32 22.60
CA LEU A 200 -21.95 -1.54 23.52
C LEU A 200 -23.02 -2.41 24.18
N LYS A 201 -23.65 -3.32 23.42
CA LYS A 201 -24.61 -4.29 23.96
C LYS A 201 -23.98 -5.17 25.03
N LEU A 202 -22.77 -5.70 24.78
CA LEU A 202 -22.04 -6.54 25.74
C LEU A 202 -21.58 -5.75 26.99
N LEU A 203 -21.23 -4.48 26.84
CA LEU A 203 -20.88 -3.60 27.96
C LEU A 203 -22.07 -3.23 28.85
N SER A 204 -23.29 -3.32 28.32
CA SER A 204 -24.54 -3.16 29.10
C SER A 204 -25.09 -4.48 29.66
N GLY A 205 -24.46 -5.61 29.34
CA GLY A 205 -24.92 -6.95 29.69
C GLY A 205 -24.63 -7.38 31.13
N LYS A 206 -25.01 -8.62 31.46
CA LYS A 206 -24.84 -9.20 32.80
C LYS A 206 -23.39 -9.62 33.09
N ASP A 207 -22.60 -9.94 32.07
CA ASP A 207 -21.21 -10.45 32.19
C ASP A 207 -20.16 -9.33 32.36
N VAL A 208 -20.57 -8.18 32.89
CA VAL A 208 -19.73 -7.00 33.02
C VAL A 208 -19.04 -6.99 34.38
N ARG A 209 -17.72 -7.02 34.35
CA ARG A 209 -16.85 -6.86 35.53
C ARG A 209 -16.39 -5.41 35.63
N ARG A 210 -16.51 -4.82 36.81
CA ARG A 210 -15.99 -3.47 37.08
C ARG A 210 -14.65 -3.59 37.81
N SER A 211 -13.63 -2.92 37.29
CA SER A 211 -12.25 -2.94 37.79
C SER A 211 -11.93 -1.63 38.53
N GLY A 212 -11.34 -1.75 39.72
CA GLY A 212 -10.95 -0.63 40.58
C GLY A 212 -11.84 -0.43 41.80
N ARG A 213 -11.33 0.31 42.79
CA ARG A 213 -12.07 0.72 43.99
C ARG A 213 -13.14 1.73 43.59
N LEU A 214 -14.40 1.50 43.99
CA LEU A 214 -15.46 2.50 43.85
C LEU A 214 -15.01 3.78 44.56
N LYS A 215 -14.68 4.84 43.81
CA LYS A 215 -14.74 6.19 44.38
C LYS A 215 -16.20 6.45 44.71
N SER A 216 -16.43 6.98 45.91
CA SER A 216 -17.73 7.46 46.39
C SER A 216 -18.52 8.10 45.24
N LYS A 217 -19.81 7.79 45.13
CA LYS A 217 -20.68 8.41 44.12
C LYS A 217 -20.52 9.94 44.24
N PRO A 218 -20.22 10.67 43.15
CA PRO A 218 -20.38 12.12 43.19
C PRO A 218 -21.85 12.38 43.50
N LYS A 219 -22.12 13.22 44.52
CA LYS A 219 -23.47 13.70 44.81
C LYS A 219 -23.98 14.32 43.51
N VAL A 220 -25.09 13.79 43.01
CA VAL A 220 -25.89 14.49 42.01
C VAL A 220 -26.41 15.72 42.76
N GLU A 221 -25.85 16.88 42.47
CA GLU A 221 -26.53 18.14 42.78
C GLU A 221 -27.73 18.20 41.84
N GLU A 222 -28.89 17.85 42.39
CA GLU A 222 -30.18 18.14 41.78
C GLU A 222 -30.22 19.64 41.51
N ALA A 223 -30.32 20.00 40.24
CA ALA A 223 -30.59 21.37 39.83
C ALA A 223 -31.91 21.80 40.47
N VAL A 224 -31.81 22.79 41.35
CA VAL A 224 -32.96 23.51 41.91
C VAL A 224 -33.49 24.41 40.81
N ASP A 225 -34.32 23.88 39.91
CA ASP A 225 -35.24 24.69 39.10
C ASP A 225 -36.51 24.90 39.91
N ALA A 226 -36.46 25.91 40.76
CA ALA A 226 -37.62 26.59 41.32
C ALA A 226 -37.25 28.05 41.58
N LEU A 227 -37.52 28.91 40.59
CA LEU A 227 -38.16 30.24 40.69
C LEU A 227 -38.07 30.95 39.33
#